data_AF-A0A8B8FBU1-F1
#
_entry.id   AF-A0A8B8FBU1-F1
#
_cell.length_a   1.000
_cell.length_b   1.000
_cell.length_c   1.000
_cell.angle_alpha   90.00
_cell.angle_beta   90.00
_cell.angle_gamma   90.00
#
_symmetry.space_group_name_H-M   'P 1'
#
loop_
_entity.id
_entity.type
_entity.pdbx_description
1 polymer ?
#
loop_
_entity_poly.entity_id
_entity_poly.type
_entity_poly.pdbx_seq_one_letter_code
_entity_poly.pdbx_strand_id
1 'polypeptide(L)'
;MVRVFYVVIAMDSDPVKIAFARNNTRVYGVEDRIVFLVGDFFVDAHSLQTADGIVTSPLVNMTKEEMVKLTKLASRVAPKVLMRLTKDHELSYLYQLENKIFNKINTEQICIDRDPNSILAFLGLGMNTNNCNRNVNRIQKKVLLFSDGVSVNRRVHWIRGNNLFAYDDYLKNVEEFLKSQNLN
;
A
#
# COMPACT_ATOMS: atom_id res chain seq x y z
N MET A 1 -8.87 0.35 7.63
CA MET A 1 -9.27 -0.93 6.98
C MET A 1 -10.66 -1.38 7.40
N VAL A 2 -10.93 -1.71 8.67
CA VAL A 2 -12.27 -2.24 9.08
C VAL A 2 -13.43 -1.22 8.96
N ARG A 3 -13.12 0.08 8.90
CA ARG A 3 -14.10 1.13 8.55
C ARG A 3 -14.60 1.04 7.10
N VAL A 4 -13.85 0.37 6.21
CA VAL A 4 -14.04 0.38 4.76
C VAL A 4 -14.45 -0.99 4.21
N PHE A 5 -13.91 -2.07 4.81
CA PHE A 5 -14.12 -3.46 4.37
C PHE A 5 -14.97 -4.23 5.39
N TYR A 6 -15.84 -5.10 4.88
CA TYR A 6 -16.75 -5.92 5.69
C TYR A 6 -16.03 -7.07 6.39
N VAL A 7 -15.01 -7.65 5.76
CA VAL A 7 -14.21 -8.75 6.30
C VAL A 7 -12.73 -8.43 6.08
N VAL A 8 -11.92 -8.61 7.12
CA VAL A 8 -10.46 -8.43 7.08
C VAL A 8 -9.79 -9.70 7.56
N ILE A 9 -8.75 -10.14 6.86
CA ILE A 9 -7.84 -11.18 7.33
C ILE A 9 -6.57 -10.49 7.83
N ALA A 10 -6.33 -10.53 9.14
CA ALA A 10 -5.12 -9.99 9.77
C ALA A 10 -4.14 -11.14 10.02
N MET A 11 -2.99 -11.07 9.35
CA MET A 11 -1.95 -12.10 9.39
C MET A 11 -0.61 -11.51 9.80
N ASP A 12 0.06 -12.15 10.75
CA ASP A 12 1.44 -11.85 11.16
C ASP A 12 2.10 -13.14 11.64
N SER A 13 3.41 -13.28 11.45
CA SER A 13 4.16 -14.45 11.91
C SER A 13 4.41 -14.42 13.42
N ASP A 14 4.33 -13.24 14.03
CA ASP A 14 4.47 -13.07 15.47
C ASP A 14 3.09 -13.21 16.17
N PRO A 15 2.87 -14.29 16.95
CA PRO A 15 1.62 -14.48 17.68
C PRO A 15 1.34 -13.36 18.69
N VAL A 16 2.37 -12.67 19.20
CA VAL A 16 2.21 -11.54 20.13
C VAL A 16 1.59 -10.34 19.40
N LYS A 17 1.99 -10.07 18.16
CA LYS A 17 1.37 -9.00 17.36
C LYS A 17 -0.08 -9.30 17.02
N ILE A 18 -0.42 -10.56 16.74
CA ILE A 18 -1.81 -10.98 16.58
C ILE A 18 -2.62 -10.77 17.86
N ALA A 19 -2.08 -11.12 19.02
CA ALA A 19 -2.74 -10.87 20.31
C ALA A 19 -2.99 -9.37 20.54
N PHE A 20 -2.02 -8.50 20.23
CA PHE A 20 -2.21 -7.05 20.30
C PHE A 20 -3.24 -6.53 19.30
N ALA A 21 -3.20 -7.00 18.05
CA ALA A 21 -4.18 -6.62 17.04
C ALA A 21 -5.60 -6.99 17.49
N ARG A 22 -5.79 -8.21 18.03
CA ARG A 22 -7.06 -8.67 18.57
C ARG A 22 -7.55 -7.79 19.72
N ASN A 23 -6.70 -7.53 20.70
CA ASN A 23 -7.03 -6.64 21.82
C ASN A 23 -7.45 -5.23 21.33
N ASN A 24 -6.71 -4.65 20.39
CA ASN A 24 -7.04 -3.34 19.83
C ASN A 24 -8.42 -3.36 19.15
N THR A 25 -8.72 -4.42 18.40
CA THR A 25 -9.99 -4.51 17.66
C THR A 25 -11.19 -4.71 18.57
N ARG A 26 -11.00 -5.36 19.73
CA ARG A 26 -11.99 -5.44 20.81
C ARG A 26 -12.28 -4.06 21.41
N VAL A 27 -11.24 -3.27 21.67
CA VAL A 27 -11.38 -1.88 22.15
C VAL A 27 -12.15 -1.03 21.14
N TYR A 28 -11.92 -1.22 19.84
CA TYR A 28 -12.64 -0.51 18.77
C TYR A 28 -14.01 -1.12 18.41
N GLY A 29 -14.43 -2.23 19.02
CA GLY A 29 -15.73 -2.87 18.78
C GLY A 29 -15.89 -3.44 17.37
N VAL A 30 -14.80 -3.91 16.75
CA VAL A 30 -14.78 -4.42 15.36
C VAL A 30 -14.12 -5.79 15.21
N GLU A 31 -13.88 -6.49 16.33
CA GLU A 31 -13.22 -7.81 16.35
C GLU A 31 -13.99 -8.85 15.50
N ASP A 32 -15.32 -8.78 15.48
CA ASP A 32 -16.23 -9.68 14.75
C ASP A 32 -16.03 -9.66 13.23
N ARG A 33 -15.37 -8.64 12.70
CA ARG A 33 -15.11 -8.45 11.27
C ARG A 33 -13.72 -8.91 10.84
N ILE A 34 -12.93 -9.46 11.77
CA ILE A 34 -11.52 -9.76 11.54
C ILE A 34 -11.23 -11.23 11.84
N VAL A 35 -10.68 -11.91 10.85
CA VAL A 35 -10.09 -13.24 11.01
C VAL A 35 -8.60 -13.07 11.29
N PHE A 36 -8.15 -13.57 12.44
CA PHE A 36 -6.75 -13.50 12.86
C PHE A 36 -6.01 -14.79 12.51
N LEU A 37 -4.89 -14.69 11.80
CA LEU A 37 -4.05 -15.82 11.43
C LEU A 37 -2.62 -15.58 11.92
N VAL A 38 -2.04 -16.55 12.64
CA VAL A 38 -0.60 -16.57 12.91
C VAL A 38 0.06 -17.38 11.81
N GLY A 39 0.94 -16.76 11.02
CA GLY A 39 1.60 -17.42 9.91
C GLY A 39 2.56 -16.52 9.14
N ASP A 40 3.35 -17.10 8.25
CA ASP A 40 4.30 -16.37 7.41
C ASP A 40 3.75 -16.23 6.00
N PHE A 41 3.49 -14.99 5.57
CA PHE A 41 2.96 -14.73 4.23
C PHE A 41 3.85 -15.29 3.12
N PHE A 42 5.18 -15.33 3.30
CA PHE A 42 6.08 -15.90 2.30
C PHE A 42 5.95 -17.42 2.14
N VAL A 43 5.42 -18.10 3.15
CA VAL A 43 5.20 -19.55 3.18
C VAL A 43 3.76 -19.88 2.83
N ASP A 44 2.81 -19.19 3.46
CA ASP A 44 1.39 -19.56 3.45
C ASP A 44 0.59 -18.91 2.32
N ALA A 45 1.12 -17.91 1.61
CA ALA A 45 0.36 -17.18 0.58
C ALA A 45 -0.26 -18.08 -0.50
N HIS A 46 0.31 -19.24 -0.77
CA HIS A 46 -0.23 -20.22 -1.72
C HIS A 46 -1.52 -20.90 -1.25
N SER A 47 -1.73 -20.96 0.06
CA SER A 47 -2.88 -21.62 0.70
C SER A 47 -3.94 -20.61 1.15
N LEU A 48 -3.67 -19.31 1.01
CA LEU A 48 -4.62 -18.26 1.33
C LEU A 48 -5.75 -18.21 0.30
N GLN A 49 -6.96 -17.96 0.79
CA GLN A 49 -8.10 -17.64 -0.08
C GLN A 49 -7.82 -16.34 -0.85
N THR A 50 -8.36 -16.25 -2.07
CA THR A 50 -8.30 -15.03 -2.86
C THR A 50 -8.99 -13.87 -2.14
N ALA A 51 -8.41 -12.68 -2.21
CA ALA A 51 -8.95 -11.45 -1.63
C ALA A 51 -9.07 -10.35 -2.69
N ASP A 52 -9.94 -9.37 -2.43
CA ASP A 52 -10.10 -8.21 -3.33
C ASP A 52 -8.86 -7.29 -3.31
N GLY A 53 -8.15 -7.30 -2.19
CA GLY A 53 -7.01 -6.43 -1.96
C GLY A 53 -6.11 -6.91 -0.83
N ILE A 54 -4.81 -6.65 -0.97
CA ILE A 54 -3.83 -6.78 0.12
C ILE A 54 -3.40 -5.40 0.56
N VAL A 55 -3.28 -5.22 1.88
CA VAL A 55 -2.57 -4.10 2.48
C VAL A 55 -1.41 -4.65 3.29
N THR A 56 -0.19 -4.21 2.98
CA THR A 56 1.02 -4.70 3.63
C THR A 56 1.99 -3.56 3.92
N SER A 57 2.83 -3.75 4.94
CA SER A 57 3.93 -2.87 5.29
C SER A 57 5.21 -3.71 5.26
N PRO A 58 5.90 -3.81 4.10
CA PRO A 58 7.11 -4.62 3.97
C PRO A 58 8.18 -4.22 4.99
N LEU A 59 9.02 -5.17 5.37
CA LEU A 59 10.15 -4.90 6.27
C LEU A 59 11.10 -3.87 5.63
N VAL A 60 11.61 -2.95 6.46
CA VAL A 60 12.43 -1.82 6.00
C VAL A 60 13.74 -2.28 5.35
N ASN A 61 14.28 -3.40 5.84
CA ASN A 61 15.54 -4.00 5.42
C ASN A 61 15.37 -5.14 4.40
N MET A 62 14.19 -5.26 3.77
CA MET A 62 13.93 -6.28 2.77
C MET A 62 14.82 -6.08 1.54
N THR A 63 15.42 -7.16 1.04
CA THR A 63 16.24 -7.12 -0.18
C THR A 63 15.37 -6.89 -1.42
N LYS A 64 16.02 -6.54 -2.54
CA LYS A 64 15.32 -6.43 -3.83
C LYS A 64 14.62 -7.75 -4.19
N GLU A 65 15.29 -8.88 -4.01
CA GLU A 65 14.77 -10.21 -4.33
C GLU A 65 13.55 -10.54 -3.47
N GLU A 66 13.60 -10.22 -2.18
CA GLU A 66 12.50 -10.42 -1.25
C GLU A 66 11.30 -9.53 -1.60
N MET A 67 11.52 -8.25 -1.96
CA MET A 67 10.46 -7.35 -2.42
C MET A 67 9.79 -7.87 -3.70
N VAL A 68 10.57 -8.40 -4.66
CA VAL A 68 10.04 -9.03 -5.86
C VAL A 68 9.23 -10.28 -5.51
N LYS A 69 9.73 -11.12 -4.59
CA LYS A 69 9.04 -12.33 -4.12
C LYS A 69 7.72 -11.98 -3.44
N LEU A 70 7.72 -11.01 -2.53
CA LEU A 70 6.54 -10.50 -1.86
C LEU A 70 5.49 -10.00 -2.86
N THR A 71 5.93 -9.20 -3.83
CA THR A 71 5.05 -8.63 -4.86
C THR A 71 4.41 -9.72 -5.72
N LYS A 72 5.17 -10.76 -6.11
CA LYS A 72 4.66 -11.92 -6.86
C LYS A 72 3.69 -12.78 -6.05
N LEU A 73 3.94 -12.97 -4.76
CA LEU A 73 3.02 -13.72 -3.90
C LEU A 73 1.72 -12.94 -3.69
N ALA A 74 1.83 -11.63 -3.43
CA ALA A 74 0.67 -10.76 -3.26
C ALA A 74 -0.21 -10.69 -4.51
N SER A 75 0.39 -10.64 -5.72
CA SER A 75 -0.38 -10.62 -6.97
C SER A 75 -1.16 -11.91 -7.25
N ARG A 76 -0.82 -13.02 -6.58
CA ARG A 76 -1.58 -14.28 -6.69
C ARG A 76 -2.79 -14.30 -5.76
N VAL A 77 -2.69 -13.63 -4.62
CA VAL A 77 -3.74 -13.58 -3.61
C VAL A 77 -4.77 -12.49 -3.94
N ALA A 78 -4.32 -11.34 -4.44
CA ALA A 78 -5.20 -10.23 -4.77
C ALA A 78 -4.75 -9.46 -6.04
N PRO A 79 -5.71 -8.95 -6.84
CA PRO A 79 -5.40 -8.14 -8.03
C PRO A 79 -4.88 -6.75 -7.68
N LYS A 80 -5.05 -6.31 -6.42
CA LYS A 80 -4.65 -4.99 -5.93
C LYS A 80 -3.87 -5.11 -4.65
N VAL A 81 -2.75 -4.39 -4.59
CA VAL A 81 -1.87 -4.39 -3.43
C VAL A 81 -1.53 -2.96 -3.06
N LEU A 82 -1.76 -2.61 -1.80
CA LEU A 82 -1.29 -1.37 -1.20
C LEU A 82 -0.10 -1.69 -0.31
N MET A 83 1.05 -1.11 -0.61
CA MET A 83 2.25 -1.22 0.22
C MET A 83 2.54 0.10 0.93
N ARG A 84 2.77 0.06 2.24
CA ARG A 84 3.33 1.19 2.98
C ARG A 84 4.82 0.98 3.17
N LEU A 85 5.61 1.88 2.60
CA LEU A 85 7.06 1.87 2.59
C LEU A 85 7.61 3.03 3.42
N THR A 86 8.85 2.93 3.87
CA THR A 86 9.54 4.06 4.51
C THR A 86 9.76 5.18 3.51
N LYS A 87 9.87 6.41 4.01
CA LYS A 87 10.06 7.62 3.19
C LYS A 87 11.31 7.59 2.29
N ASP A 88 12.32 6.82 2.68
CA ASP A 88 13.62 6.74 1.99
C ASP A 88 13.75 5.47 1.12
N HIS A 89 12.67 4.70 0.97
CA HIS A 89 12.72 3.44 0.23
C HIS A 89 12.94 3.67 -1.27
N GLU A 90 13.85 2.90 -1.88
CA GLU A 90 14.15 3.01 -3.32
C GLU A 90 13.02 2.41 -4.17
N LEU A 91 12.36 3.24 -4.98
CA LEU A 91 11.19 2.81 -5.78
C LEU A 91 11.55 2.22 -7.15
N SER A 92 12.82 2.26 -7.55
CA SER A 92 13.30 1.82 -8.87
C SER A 92 12.84 0.40 -9.20
N TYR A 93 12.98 -0.50 -8.24
CA TYR A 93 12.65 -1.90 -8.37
C TYR A 93 11.14 -2.15 -8.46
N LEU A 94 10.31 -1.37 -7.76
CA LEU A 94 8.86 -1.47 -7.89
C LEU A 94 8.43 -1.10 -9.31
N TYR A 95 8.97 -0.01 -9.87
CA TYR A 95 8.67 0.37 -11.25
C TYR A 95 9.16 -0.64 -12.27
N GLN A 96 10.26 -1.36 -12.01
CA GLN A 96 10.71 -2.48 -12.86
C GLN A 96 9.73 -3.67 -12.90
N LEU A 97 8.79 -3.76 -11.96
CA LEU A 97 7.74 -4.79 -11.89
C LEU A 97 6.44 -4.39 -12.59
N GLU A 98 6.31 -3.11 -12.95
CA GLU A 98 5.18 -2.64 -13.73
C GLU A 98 5.17 -3.28 -15.12
N ASN A 99 3.98 -3.61 -15.61
CA ASN A 99 3.74 -4.41 -16.81
C ASN A 99 4.34 -5.83 -16.80
N LYS A 100 5.03 -6.24 -15.73
CA LYS A 100 5.49 -7.62 -15.52
C LYS A 100 4.59 -8.39 -14.54
N ILE A 101 4.14 -7.71 -13.50
CA ILE A 101 3.27 -8.29 -12.46
C ILE A 101 1.97 -7.49 -12.37
N PHE A 102 2.08 -6.16 -12.24
CA PHE A 102 0.94 -5.26 -12.18
C PHE A 102 0.94 -4.31 -13.36
N ASN A 103 -0.22 -4.11 -13.98
CA ASN A 103 -0.36 -3.24 -15.16
C ASN A 103 -0.11 -1.76 -14.84
N LYS A 104 -0.21 -1.36 -13.57
CA LYS A 104 -0.01 0.02 -13.14
C LYS A 104 0.50 0.06 -11.71
N ILE A 105 1.48 0.94 -11.48
CA ILE A 105 1.99 1.25 -10.14
C ILE A 105 1.97 2.77 -9.94
N ASN A 106 1.23 3.21 -8.92
CA ASN A 106 1.20 4.61 -8.48
C ASN A 106 1.82 4.73 -7.09
N THR A 107 2.47 5.85 -6.80
CA THR A 107 3.02 6.11 -5.46
C THR A 107 2.63 7.48 -4.95
N GLU A 108 2.38 7.59 -3.65
CA GLU A 108 2.02 8.82 -2.95
C GLU A 108 2.90 8.99 -1.71
N GLN A 109 3.46 10.18 -1.50
CA GLN A 109 4.25 10.47 -0.32
C GLN A 109 3.36 11.04 0.78
N ILE A 110 3.42 10.40 1.95
CA ILE A 110 2.70 10.81 3.15
C ILE A 110 3.64 11.62 4.04
N CYS A 111 3.21 12.83 4.38
CA CYS A 111 3.90 13.73 5.30
C CYS A 111 3.08 13.92 6.58
N ILE A 112 3.76 13.96 7.74
CA ILE A 112 3.18 14.30 9.04
C ILE A 112 3.90 15.56 9.50
N ASP A 113 3.15 16.59 9.90
CA ASP A 113 3.71 17.87 10.35
C ASP A 113 4.74 18.49 9.40
N ARG A 114 4.53 18.29 8.09
CA ARG A 114 5.40 18.70 6.96
C ARG A 114 6.65 17.86 6.76
N ASP A 115 6.93 16.93 7.66
CA ASP A 115 8.04 16.00 7.51
C ASP A 115 7.60 14.74 6.74
N PRO A 116 8.38 14.32 5.73
CA PRO A 116 8.14 13.05 5.07
C PRO A 116 8.12 11.90 6.09
N ASN A 117 7.11 11.04 6.01
CA ASN A 117 6.91 9.93 6.93
C ASN A 117 6.98 8.57 6.22
N SER A 118 6.18 8.39 5.17
CA SER A 118 6.10 7.12 4.43
C SER A 118 5.72 7.31 2.98
N ILE A 119 5.87 6.28 2.17
CA ILE A 119 5.36 6.20 0.80
C ILE A 119 4.24 5.15 0.77
N LEU A 120 3.12 5.46 0.12
CA LEU A 120 2.12 4.47 -0.26
C LEU A 120 2.31 4.10 -1.72
N ALA A 121 2.49 2.81 -2.00
CA ALA A 121 2.52 2.28 -3.35
C ALA A 121 1.24 1.48 -3.62
N PHE A 122 0.52 1.89 -4.66
CA PHE A 122 -0.71 1.27 -5.15
C PHE A 122 -0.37 0.45 -6.40
N LEU A 123 -0.42 -0.87 -6.28
CA LEU A 123 -0.05 -1.82 -7.32
C LEU A 123 -1.33 -2.51 -7.85
N GLY A 124 -1.66 -2.30 -9.12
CA GLY A 124 -2.85 -2.86 -9.76
C GLY A 124 -3.65 -1.84 -10.57
N LEU A 125 -4.59 -2.34 -11.37
CA LEU A 125 -5.56 -1.51 -12.10
C LEU A 125 -6.54 -0.89 -11.10
N GLY A 126 -6.81 0.40 -11.28
CA GLY A 126 -7.69 1.16 -10.41
C GLY A 126 -7.53 2.65 -10.66
N MET A 127 -8.64 3.38 -10.64
CA MET A 127 -8.61 4.84 -10.73
C MET A 127 -7.90 5.41 -9.51
N ASN A 128 -6.69 5.93 -9.70
CA ASN A 128 -6.24 7.06 -8.91
C ASN A 128 -6.47 8.29 -9.79
N THR A 129 -7.73 8.72 -9.90
CA THR A 129 -8.03 10.02 -10.48
C THR A 129 -7.51 11.05 -9.50
N ASN A 130 -6.32 11.59 -9.80
CA ASN A 130 -5.84 12.90 -9.40
C ASN A 130 -6.80 13.64 -8.43
N ASN A 131 -6.71 13.42 -7.12
CA ASN A 131 -7.23 14.38 -6.15
C ASN A 131 -6.26 15.57 -6.01
N CYS A 132 -5.71 16.02 -7.14
CA CYS A 132 -4.87 17.20 -7.27
C CYS A 132 -5.71 18.48 -7.43
N ASN A 133 -6.96 18.51 -6.97
CA ASN A 133 -7.83 19.68 -7.08
C ASN A 133 -8.45 20.11 -5.75
N ARG A 134 -7.85 19.72 -4.62
CA ARG A 134 -8.08 20.42 -3.35
C ARG A 134 -6.75 20.99 -2.85
N ASN A 135 -6.49 22.22 -3.31
CA ASN A 135 -5.47 23.14 -2.79
C ASN A 135 -3.99 22.73 -2.93
N VAL A 136 -3.57 22.33 -4.13
CA VAL A 136 -2.15 22.11 -4.47
C VAL A 136 -1.50 23.44 -4.88
N ASN A 137 -0.81 24.08 -3.94
CA ASN A 137 0.24 25.03 -4.31
C ASN A 137 1.57 24.27 -4.36
N ARG A 138 2.17 24.23 -5.56
CA ARG A 138 3.43 23.59 -6.02
C ARG A 138 3.36 22.11 -6.41
N ILE A 139 3.16 21.89 -7.71
CA ILE A 139 3.57 20.71 -8.46
C ILE A 139 5.07 20.85 -8.76
N GLN A 140 5.93 20.01 -8.20
CA GLN A 140 7.30 19.83 -8.72
C GLN A 140 7.37 18.49 -9.48
N LYS A 141 7.65 18.57 -10.79
CA LYS A 141 8.07 17.42 -11.59
C LYS A 141 9.49 17.06 -11.17
N LYS A 142 9.69 15.92 -10.52
CA LYS A 142 11.03 15.37 -10.32
C LYS A 142 11.22 14.23 -11.30
N VAL A 143 12.16 14.40 -12.23
CA VAL A 143 12.65 13.28 -13.05
C VAL A 143 13.46 12.40 -12.10
N LEU A 144 13.01 11.17 -11.88
CA LEU A 144 13.78 10.18 -11.12
C LEU A 144 14.86 9.64 -12.06
N LEU A 145 16.10 10.06 -11.82
CA LEU A 145 17.28 9.49 -12.45
C LEU A 145 17.67 8.23 -11.66
N PHE A 146 17.60 7.09 -12.33
CA PHE A 146 17.97 5.80 -11.75
C PHE A 146 19.42 5.46 -12.09
N SER A 147 20.06 4.68 -11.22
CA SER A 147 21.46 4.25 -11.32
C SER A 147 21.76 3.41 -12.58
N ASP A 148 20.72 2.89 -13.24
CA ASP A 148 20.78 2.11 -14.47
C ASP A 148 20.57 2.94 -15.75
N GLY A 149 20.45 4.28 -15.62
CA GLY A 149 20.31 5.21 -16.74
C GLY A 149 18.90 5.27 -17.36
N VAL A 150 17.93 4.51 -16.86
CA VAL A 150 16.56 4.49 -17.40
C VAL A 150 15.73 5.59 -16.76
N SER A 151 15.69 6.79 -17.36
CA SER A 151 14.82 7.88 -16.87
C SER A 151 13.34 7.54 -17.04
N VAL A 152 12.60 7.45 -15.93
CA VAL A 152 11.13 7.36 -15.96
C VAL A 152 10.54 8.70 -15.52
N ASN A 153 9.85 9.38 -16.44
CA ASN A 153 9.19 10.64 -16.15
C ASN A 153 7.90 10.41 -15.35
N ARG A 154 7.98 10.42 -14.01
CA ARG A 154 6.80 10.23 -13.13
C ARG A 154 6.54 11.43 -12.25
N ARG A 155 5.25 11.66 -11.97
CA ARG A 155 4.80 12.71 -11.04
C ARG A 155 4.69 12.11 -9.64
N VAL A 156 5.50 12.61 -8.71
CA VAL A 156 5.34 12.37 -7.27
C VAL A 156 4.48 13.50 -6.71
N HIS A 157 3.37 13.14 -6.05
CA HIS A 157 2.43 14.09 -5.47
C HIS A 157 2.71 14.26 -3.97
N TRP A 158 2.80 15.52 -3.54
CA TRP A 158 2.99 15.91 -2.14
C TRP A 158 1.65 16.28 -1.52
N ILE A 159 1.25 15.61 -0.43
CA ILE A 159 0.06 16.00 0.34
C ILE A 159 0.49 16.82 1.56
N ARG A 160 -0.17 17.98 1.74
CA ARG A 160 0.18 19.03 2.70
C ARG A 160 -0.18 18.63 4.14
N GLY A 161 0.82 18.58 5.01
CA GLY A 161 0.71 18.24 6.44
C GLY A 161 0.10 19.32 7.34
N ASN A 162 -1.06 19.87 6.99
CA ASN A 162 -1.96 20.60 7.90
C ASN A 162 -3.40 20.03 7.80
N ASN A 163 -3.55 18.86 7.19
CA ASN A 163 -4.85 18.27 6.94
C ASN A 163 -5.34 17.55 8.20
N LEU A 164 -6.27 18.18 8.94
CA LEU A 164 -6.97 17.57 10.08
C LEU A 164 -7.67 16.25 9.70
N PHE A 165 -7.94 16.03 8.40
CA PHE A 165 -8.60 14.85 7.85
C PHE A 165 -7.63 13.90 7.13
N ALA A 166 -6.31 14.01 7.37
CA ALA A 166 -5.31 13.16 6.70
C ALA A 166 -5.60 11.66 6.82
N TYR A 167 -6.16 11.23 7.96
CA TYR A 167 -6.57 9.84 8.15
C TYR A 167 -7.81 9.44 7.34
N ASP A 168 -8.80 10.33 7.22
CA ASP A 168 -10.00 10.07 6.43
C ASP A 168 -9.70 10.12 4.93
N ASP A 169 -8.85 11.05 4.48
CA ASP A 169 -8.37 11.09 3.09
C ASP A 169 -7.54 9.85 2.74
N TYR A 170 -6.67 9.39 3.66
CA TYR A 170 -5.99 8.11 3.51
C TYR A 170 -6.99 6.97 3.34
N LEU A 171 -7.96 6.83 4.25
CA LEU A 171 -8.95 5.76 4.17
C LEU A 171 -9.76 5.82 2.88
N LYS A 172 -10.11 7.03 2.43
CA LYS A 172 -10.82 7.25 1.17
C LYS A 172 -9.99 6.84 -0.04
N ASN A 173 -8.71 7.22 -0.10
CA ASN A 173 -7.83 6.81 -1.21
C ASN A 173 -7.65 5.28 -1.25
N VAL A 174 -7.51 4.65 -0.08
CA VAL A 174 -7.44 3.18 0.04
C VAL A 174 -8.74 2.53 -0.42
N GLU A 175 -9.88 3.09 0.00
CA GLU A 175 -11.21 2.63 -0.40
C GLU A 175 -11.43 2.74 -1.91
N GLU A 176 -11.19 3.91 -2.50
CA GLU A 176 -11.32 4.17 -3.93
C GLU A 176 -10.43 3.22 -4.73
N PHE A 177 -9.17 3.05 -4.32
CA PHE A 177 -8.26 2.12 -4.98
C PHE A 177 -8.77 0.69 -4.93
N LEU A 178 -9.04 0.15 -3.74
CA LEU A 178 -9.40 -1.26 -3.58
C LEU A 178 -10.80 -1.57 -4.14
N LYS A 179 -11.77 -0.66 -4.06
CA LYS A 179 -13.13 -0.85 -4.59
C LYS A 179 -13.31 -0.48 -6.07
N SER A 180 -12.36 0.24 -6.69
CA SER A 180 -12.48 0.62 -8.11
C SER A 180 -12.70 -0.60 -9.00
N GLN A 181 -13.65 -0.55 -9.93
CA GLN A 181 -13.81 -1.64 -10.89
C GLN A 181 -12.62 -1.63 -11.87
N ASN A 182 -12.16 -2.80 -12.28
CA ASN A 182 -11.25 -2.90 -13.41
C ASN A 182 -12.04 -2.43 -14.63
N LEU A 183 -11.84 -1.18 -15.05
CA LEU A 183 -12.37 -0.68 -16.32
C LEU A 183 -11.68 -1.50 -17.42
N ASN A 184 -12.42 -2.42 -18.01
CA ASN A 184 -12.04 -3.18 -19.20
C ASN A 184 -11.81 -2.25 -20.39
#